data_AF-A0A453S538-F1
#
_entry.id   AF-A0A453S538-F1
#
_cell.length_a   1.000
_cell.length_b   1.000
_cell.length_c   1.000
_cell.angle_alpha   90.00
_cell.angle_beta   90.00
_cell.angle_gamma   90.00
#
_symmetry.space_group_name_H-M   'P 1'
#
loop_
_entity.id
_entity.type
_entity.pdbx_description
1 polymer ?
#
loop_
_entity_poly.entity_id
_entity_poly.type
_entity_poly.pdbx_seq_one_letter_code
_entity_poly.pdbx_strand_id
1 'polypeptide(L)'
;QVGLVVGKLSASSDRALVYSLLPTPPTDAGEPACSLRAAAPSAGKAKSKGGKGGAGASSDAPPTLQFDVDWVAEHARQASRMLLGGMSVIGIYIWSSEGSFKATPSAVLSQVIRVVSQSVPWYGSDFDERLLLHLSYSPRRWACRICEMASGSLRPCDFKYSKLLASLQTFRCTYNFETRLTVVQAEPFKKVISKAISHLTKEVQNAKALIDGDLFSDDMTITSEGPHEVDLLVPFKNNLPAGGAQLTLFLLYCMVDFS
;
A
#
# COMPACT_ATOMS: atom_id res chain seq x y z
N GLN A 1 -5.08 -13.72 11.57
CA GLN A 1 -5.32 -12.29 11.28
C GLN A 1 -4.44 -11.88 10.10
N VAL A 2 -4.91 -10.94 9.28
CA VAL A 2 -4.15 -10.29 8.20
C VAL A 2 -4.16 -8.78 8.41
N GLY A 3 -3.13 -8.10 7.94
CA GLY A 3 -3.04 -6.64 7.96
C GLY A 3 -1.98 -6.11 7.00
N LEU A 4 -1.74 -4.80 7.05
CA LEU A 4 -0.83 -4.09 6.16
C LEU A 4 0.50 -3.81 6.86
N VAL A 5 1.58 -3.80 6.07
CA VAL A 5 2.89 -3.35 6.51
C VAL A 5 3.15 -1.97 5.93
N VAL A 6 3.42 -1.01 6.81
CA VAL A 6 3.77 0.36 6.43
C VAL A 6 5.25 0.59 6.70
N GLY A 7 5.96 1.10 5.69
CA GLY A 7 7.41 1.12 5.74
C GLY A 7 8.06 1.73 4.51
N LYS A 8 9.35 1.42 4.36
CA LYS A 8 10.16 1.69 3.17
C LYS A 8 10.88 0.42 2.76
N LEU A 9 10.78 0.04 1.49
CA LEU A 9 11.48 -1.10 0.92
C LEU A 9 12.72 -0.61 0.18
N SER A 10 13.88 -1.19 0.46
CA SER A 10 15.14 -0.86 -0.25
C SER A 10 15.40 -1.88 -1.33
N ALA A 11 15.32 -1.47 -2.60
CA ALA A 11 15.56 -2.36 -3.74
C ALA A 11 17.00 -2.88 -3.85
N SER A 12 17.98 -2.16 -3.29
CA SER A 12 19.40 -2.52 -3.40
C SER A 12 19.91 -3.51 -2.34
N SER A 13 19.14 -3.78 -1.28
CA SER A 13 19.71 -4.44 -0.09
C SER A 13 18.89 -5.57 0.51
N ASP A 14 17.79 -6.00 -0.12
CA ASP A 14 16.84 -6.99 0.45
C ASP A 14 16.49 -6.69 1.91
N ARG A 15 16.44 -5.39 2.24
CA ARG A 15 16.13 -4.89 3.58
C ARG A 15 14.87 -4.05 3.55
N ALA A 16 13.96 -4.36 4.47
CA ALA A 16 12.77 -3.56 4.70
C ALA A 16 12.88 -2.77 6.01
N LEU A 17 12.54 -1.48 5.96
CA LEU A 17 12.29 -0.67 7.13
C LEU A 17 10.79 -0.70 7.42
N VAL A 18 10.41 -1.32 8.53
CA VAL A 18 9.01 -1.41 8.95
C VAL A 18 8.77 -0.36 10.03
N TYR A 19 7.79 0.50 9.80
CA TYR A 19 7.41 1.57 10.73
C TYR A 19 6.18 1.20 11.55
N SER A 20 5.19 0.57 10.91
CA SER A 20 3.93 0.20 11.58
C SER A 20 3.28 -1.03 10.93
N LEU A 21 2.49 -1.75 11.73
CA LEU A 21 1.66 -2.86 11.30
C LEU A 21 0.20 -2.45 11.54
N LEU A 22 -0.59 -2.39 10.48
CA LEU A 22 -1.99 -1.95 10.55
C LEU A 22 -2.90 -3.17 10.44
N PRO A 23 -3.58 -3.61 11.52
CA PRO A 23 -4.51 -4.73 11.45
C PRO A 23 -5.68 -4.40 10.53
N THR A 24 -6.05 -5.33 9.66
CA THR A 24 -7.27 -5.15 8.85
C THR A 24 -8.49 -5.16 9.76
N PRO A 25 -9.36 -4.13 9.69
CA PRO A 25 -10.57 -4.07 10.50
C PRO A 25 -11.54 -5.23 10.13
N PRO A 26 -12.47 -5.58 11.02
CA PRO A 26 -13.57 -6.49 10.68
C PRO A 26 -14.34 -5.99 9.45
N THR A 27 -14.93 -6.91 8.68
CA THR A 27 -15.81 -6.54 7.56
C THR A 27 -17.06 -5.82 8.04
N ASP A 28 -17.82 -5.23 7.12
CA ASP A 28 -19.12 -4.59 7.45
C ASP A 28 -20.11 -5.57 8.12
N ALA A 29 -19.95 -6.87 7.88
CA ALA A 29 -20.72 -7.93 8.52
C ALA A 29 -20.18 -8.36 9.90
N GLY A 30 -19.07 -7.76 10.37
CA GLY A 30 -18.38 -8.11 11.60
C GLY A 30 -17.46 -9.34 11.50
N GLU A 31 -17.29 -9.91 10.30
CA GLU A 31 -16.48 -11.09 10.07
C GLU A 31 -14.97 -10.74 9.95
N PRO A 32 -14.05 -11.66 10.30
CA PRO A 32 -12.63 -11.41 10.14
C PRO A 32 -12.21 -11.45 8.66
N ALA A 33 -11.34 -10.53 8.24
CA ALA A 33 -10.76 -10.48 6.89
C ALA A 33 -9.90 -11.71 6.51
N CYS A 34 -9.62 -12.58 7.46
CA CYS A 34 -8.90 -13.83 7.24
C CYS A 34 -9.41 -14.91 8.21
N SER A 35 -9.71 -16.08 7.67
CA SER A 35 -10.22 -17.24 8.41
C SER A 35 -9.41 -18.50 8.10
N LEU A 36 -9.57 -19.53 8.93
CA LEU A 36 -8.96 -20.84 8.72
C LEU A 36 -9.96 -21.76 8.00
N ARG A 37 -9.55 -22.30 6.86
CA ARG A 37 -10.30 -23.32 6.14
C ARG A 37 -9.80 -24.70 6.54
N ALA A 38 -10.70 -25.55 7.03
CA ALA A 38 -10.39 -26.94 7.31
C ALA A 38 -10.01 -27.67 6.00
N ALA A 39 -8.99 -28.53 6.05
CA ALA A 39 -8.60 -29.36 4.92
C ALA A 39 -9.76 -30.28 4.53
N ALA A 40 -10.07 -30.38 3.23
CA ALA A 40 -11.08 -31.30 2.73
C ALA A 40 -10.66 -32.75 3.02
N PRO A 41 -11.58 -33.64 3.44
CA PRO A 41 -11.26 -35.05 3.59
C PRO A 41 -10.82 -35.61 2.22
N SER A 42 -9.63 -36.21 2.17
CA SER A 42 -9.13 -36.89 0.97
C SER A 42 -10.13 -37.98 0.56
N ALA A 43 -10.63 -37.91 -0.68
CA ALA A 43 -11.46 -38.94 -1.28
C ALA A 43 -10.61 -40.20 -1.54
N GLY A 44 -10.47 -41.06 -0.54
CA GLY A 44 -9.81 -42.37 -0.63
C GLY A 44 -10.79 -43.50 -0.35
N LYS A 45 -11.20 -44.21 -1.42
CA LYS A 45 -11.89 -45.52 -1.48
C LYS A 45 -12.77 -45.93 -0.27
N ALA A 46 -14.08 -45.79 -0.45
CA ALA A 46 -15.07 -46.51 0.33
C ALA A 46 -14.91 -48.03 0.14
N LYS A 47 -14.52 -48.74 1.19
CA LYS A 47 -14.92 -50.13 1.43
C LYS A 47 -15.68 -50.17 2.76
N SER A 48 -16.95 -50.52 2.69
CA SER A 48 -17.87 -50.64 3.81
C SER A 48 -17.54 -51.85 4.68
N LYS A 49 -17.50 -51.65 6.00
CA LYS A 49 -18.09 -52.55 7.00
C LYS A 49 -18.24 -51.82 8.33
N GLY A 50 -19.46 -51.87 8.87
CA GLY A 50 -19.93 -50.99 9.93
C GLY A 50 -19.40 -51.31 11.34
N GLY A 51 -19.68 -50.38 12.25
CA GLY A 51 -19.43 -50.54 13.68
C GLY A 51 -19.47 -49.20 14.44
N LYS A 52 -20.62 -48.94 15.05
CA LYS A 52 -20.97 -47.98 16.13
C LYS A 52 -19.78 -47.38 16.92
N GLY A 53 -19.70 -46.04 17.01
CA GLY A 53 -18.87 -45.34 18.01
C GLY A 53 -18.44 -43.94 17.56
N GLY A 54 -18.83 -42.91 18.31
CA GLY A 54 -18.46 -41.53 18.03
C GLY A 54 -16.99 -41.23 18.33
N ALA A 55 -16.36 -40.50 17.43
CA ALA A 55 -15.26 -39.56 17.65
C ALA A 55 -15.10 -38.79 16.33
N GLY A 56 -15.13 -37.46 16.38
CA GLY A 56 -14.94 -36.62 15.21
C GLY A 56 -13.63 -36.98 14.51
N ALA A 57 -13.70 -37.24 13.21
CA ALA A 57 -12.53 -37.46 12.38
C ALA A 57 -11.67 -36.18 12.41
N SER A 58 -10.61 -36.18 13.21
CA SER A 58 -9.55 -35.20 13.13
C SER A 58 -8.85 -35.39 11.79
N SER A 59 -9.14 -34.52 10.83
CA SER A 59 -8.29 -34.37 9.67
C SER A 59 -6.93 -33.85 10.16
N ASP A 60 -5.91 -34.70 10.13
CA ASP A 60 -4.52 -34.40 10.55
C ASP A 60 -3.81 -33.38 9.64
N ALA A 61 -4.51 -32.82 8.65
CA ALA A 61 -3.96 -31.83 7.74
C ALA A 61 -4.11 -30.41 8.33
N PRO A 62 -3.02 -29.62 8.42
CA PRO A 62 -3.08 -28.28 8.96
C PRO A 62 -4.07 -27.40 8.15
N PRO A 63 -4.91 -26.60 8.83
CA PRO A 63 -5.90 -25.76 8.16
C PRO A 63 -5.21 -24.66 7.35
N THR A 64 -5.71 -24.38 6.14
CA THR A 64 -5.18 -23.36 5.25
C THR A 64 -5.80 -22.00 5.53
N LEU A 65 -5.11 -20.91 5.18
CA LEU A 65 -5.61 -19.56 5.35
C LEU A 65 -6.48 -19.16 4.16
N GLN A 66 -7.65 -18.60 4.44
CA GLN A 66 -8.51 -17.95 3.47
C GLN A 66 -8.52 -16.44 3.75
N PHE A 67 -8.47 -15.64 2.69
CA PHE A 67 -8.43 -14.18 2.77
C PHE A 67 -9.62 -13.60 2.02
N ASP A 68 -10.24 -12.58 2.62
CA ASP A 68 -11.09 -11.66 1.89
C ASP A 68 -10.18 -10.66 1.17
N VAL A 69 -9.84 -10.99 -0.08
CA VAL A 69 -8.85 -10.23 -0.85
C VAL A 69 -9.33 -8.81 -1.12
N ASP A 70 -10.62 -8.65 -1.41
CA ASP A 70 -11.22 -7.36 -1.74
C ASP A 70 -11.27 -6.45 -0.50
N TRP A 71 -11.59 -7.01 0.67
CA TRP A 71 -11.59 -6.24 1.92
C TRP A 71 -10.18 -5.78 2.33
N VAL A 72 -9.18 -6.66 2.23
CA VAL A 72 -7.78 -6.28 2.51
C VAL A 72 -7.29 -5.22 1.53
N ALA A 73 -7.71 -5.30 0.26
CA ALA A 73 -7.39 -4.32 -0.77
C ALA A 73 -8.05 -2.96 -0.53
N GLU A 74 -9.31 -2.94 -0.09
CA GLU A 74 -10.00 -1.71 0.30
C GLU A 74 -9.33 -1.06 1.53
N HIS A 75 -8.99 -1.86 2.55
CA HIS A 75 -8.22 -1.36 3.68
C HIS A 75 -6.88 -0.73 3.24
N ALA A 76 -6.15 -1.37 2.31
CA ALA A 76 -4.92 -0.80 1.77
C ALA A 76 -5.13 0.53 1.03
N ARG A 77 -6.20 0.62 0.24
CA ARG A 77 -6.57 1.85 -0.47
C ARG A 77 -6.91 2.98 0.49
N GLN A 78 -7.62 2.69 1.58
CA GLN A 78 -7.95 3.69 2.60
C GLN A 78 -6.72 4.11 3.40
N ALA A 79 -5.97 3.14 3.93
CA ALA A 79 -4.77 3.39 4.72
C ALA A 79 -3.75 4.23 3.94
N SER A 80 -3.52 3.90 2.66
CA SER A 80 -2.55 4.63 1.82
C SER A 80 -2.88 6.12 1.62
N ARG A 81 -4.16 6.53 1.73
CA ARG A 81 -4.56 7.95 1.67
C ARG A 81 -4.39 8.68 3.00
N MET A 82 -4.24 7.94 4.08
CA MET A 82 -4.02 8.46 5.44
C MET A 82 -2.55 8.46 5.84
N LEU A 83 -1.68 7.85 5.02
CA LEU A 83 -0.24 7.85 5.27
C LEU A 83 0.36 9.20 4.90
N LEU A 84 1.24 9.68 5.77
CA LEU A 84 2.09 10.83 5.48
C LEU A 84 3.06 10.48 4.36
N GLY A 85 3.46 11.48 3.57
CA GLY A 85 4.44 11.20 2.52
C GLY A 85 5.79 10.77 3.11
N GLY A 86 6.53 10.00 2.30
CA GLY A 86 7.70 9.23 2.78
C GLY A 86 7.33 7.87 3.39
N MET A 87 6.04 7.61 3.62
CA MET A 87 5.52 6.31 4.03
C MET A 87 4.67 5.70 2.92
N SER A 88 4.76 4.38 2.76
CA SER A 88 3.86 3.65 1.88
C SER A 88 3.49 2.30 2.46
N VAL A 89 2.36 1.77 1.98
CA VAL A 89 2.00 0.36 2.22
C VAL A 89 2.94 -0.49 1.38
N ILE A 90 3.96 -1.07 2.02
CA ILE A 90 4.99 -1.86 1.34
C ILE A 90 4.61 -3.33 1.21
N GLY A 91 3.54 -3.79 1.87
CA GLY A 91 3.14 -5.19 1.84
C GLY A 91 2.06 -5.56 2.85
N ILE A 92 1.95 -6.86 3.14
CA ILE A 92 0.99 -7.41 4.10
C ILE A 92 1.71 -8.18 5.22
N TYR A 93 1.07 -8.25 6.37
CA TYR A 93 1.46 -9.19 7.43
C TYR A 93 0.36 -10.20 7.69
N ILE A 94 0.77 -11.38 8.11
CA ILE A 94 -0.11 -12.49 8.45
C ILE A 94 0.28 -13.00 9.83
N TRP A 95 -0.68 -13.00 10.74
CA TRP A 95 -0.56 -13.63 12.04
C TRP A 95 -1.33 -14.94 12.05
N SER A 96 -0.59 -16.05 12.08
CA SER A 96 -1.11 -17.42 11.99
C SER A 96 -0.13 -18.42 12.62
N SER A 97 -0.50 -19.70 12.75
CA SER A 97 0.47 -20.74 13.12
C SER A 97 1.43 -21.04 11.96
N GLU A 98 2.61 -21.57 12.27
CA GLU A 98 3.56 -21.99 11.22
C GLU A 98 2.97 -23.09 10.32
N GLY A 99 2.19 -24.01 10.89
CA GLY A 99 1.49 -25.07 10.16
C GLY A 99 0.51 -24.53 9.14
N SER A 100 -0.37 -23.60 9.55
CA SER A 100 -1.35 -23.00 8.63
C SER A 100 -0.71 -22.14 7.56
N PHE A 101 0.35 -21.41 7.89
CA PHE A 101 1.08 -20.61 6.90
C PHE A 101 1.74 -21.50 5.83
N LYS A 102 2.38 -22.60 6.25
CA LYS A 102 3.01 -23.56 5.33
C LYS A 102 1.99 -24.36 4.50
N ALA A 103 0.80 -24.59 5.05
CA ALA A 103 -0.29 -25.27 4.35
C ALA A 103 -0.93 -24.39 3.28
N THR A 104 -0.89 -23.07 3.43
CA THR A 104 -1.39 -22.12 2.43
C THR A 104 -0.47 -22.09 1.21
N PRO A 105 -1.00 -22.32 -0.01
CA PRO A 105 -0.20 -22.21 -1.23
C PRO A 105 0.38 -20.81 -1.40
N SER A 106 1.66 -20.72 -1.81
CA SER A 106 2.31 -19.43 -2.09
C SER A 106 1.55 -18.59 -3.11
N ALA A 107 0.92 -19.23 -4.10
CA ALA A 107 0.08 -18.55 -5.10
C ALA A 107 -1.06 -17.73 -4.47
N VAL A 108 -1.68 -18.22 -3.39
CA VAL A 108 -2.74 -17.47 -2.67
C VAL A 108 -2.15 -16.24 -1.98
N LEU A 109 -0.99 -16.39 -1.35
CA LEU A 109 -0.29 -15.28 -0.68
C LEU A 109 0.12 -14.21 -1.69
N SER A 110 0.75 -14.61 -2.80
CA SER A 110 1.16 -13.71 -3.88
C SER A 110 -0.03 -13.03 -4.54
N GLN A 111 -1.18 -13.70 -4.67
CA GLN A 111 -2.42 -13.09 -5.16
C GLN A 111 -2.92 -11.97 -4.23
N VAL A 112 -2.99 -12.21 -2.91
CA VAL A 112 -3.42 -11.18 -1.95
C VAL A 112 -2.51 -9.95 -2.04
N ILE A 113 -1.20 -10.18 -2.02
CA ILE A 113 -0.19 -9.12 -2.15
C ILE A 113 -0.37 -8.35 -3.45
N ARG A 114 -0.67 -9.03 -4.55
CA ARG A 114 -0.92 -8.41 -5.86
C ARG A 114 -2.10 -7.49 -5.87
N VAL A 115 -3.25 -7.92 -5.35
CA VAL A 115 -4.45 -7.09 -5.33
C VAL A 115 -4.27 -5.88 -4.42
N VAL A 116 -3.60 -6.07 -3.28
CA VAL A 116 -3.22 -4.96 -2.38
C VAL A 116 -2.30 -3.97 -3.11
N SER A 117 -1.27 -4.46 -3.79
CA SER A 117 -0.35 -3.64 -4.57
C SER A 117 -1.04 -2.83 -5.65
N GLN A 118 -2.01 -3.42 -6.34
CA GLN A 118 -2.78 -2.75 -7.40
C GLN A 118 -3.80 -1.73 -6.84
N SER A 119 -4.18 -1.85 -5.57
CA SER A 119 -5.20 -1.00 -4.94
C SER A 119 -4.64 0.25 -4.28
N VAL A 120 -3.33 0.29 -4.07
CA VAL A 120 -2.61 1.43 -3.49
C VAL A 120 -2.07 2.31 -4.62
N PRO A 121 -2.49 3.59 -4.71
CA PRO A 121 -1.92 4.52 -5.69
C PRO A 121 -0.44 4.76 -5.36
N TRP A 122 0.45 4.39 -6.27
CA TRP A 122 1.89 4.44 -6.07
C TRP A 122 2.44 5.73 -6.69
N TYR A 123 3.05 6.58 -5.86
CA TYR A 123 3.64 7.86 -6.28
C TYR A 123 5.17 7.79 -6.10
N GLY A 124 5.84 6.93 -6.87
CA GLY A 124 7.31 6.88 -6.92
C GLY A 124 7.89 5.49 -7.20
N SER A 125 8.74 5.39 -8.23
CA SER A 125 9.50 4.22 -8.72
C SER A 125 8.72 2.90 -8.83
N ASP A 126 8.72 2.33 -10.04
CA ASP A 126 8.11 1.05 -10.43
C ASP A 126 8.75 -0.14 -9.70
N PHE A 127 8.52 -0.25 -8.39
CA PHE A 127 8.95 -1.40 -7.63
C PHE A 127 7.90 -2.49 -7.76
N ASP A 128 8.26 -3.53 -8.50
CA ASP A 128 7.52 -4.78 -8.61
C ASP A 128 7.79 -5.72 -7.43
N GLU A 129 8.10 -5.20 -6.24
CA GLU A 129 8.38 -6.01 -5.05
C GLU A 129 7.55 -5.55 -3.85
N ARG A 130 7.02 -6.52 -3.08
CA ARG A 130 6.18 -6.27 -1.90
C ARG A 130 6.55 -7.16 -0.73
N LEU A 131 6.40 -6.65 0.48
CA LEU A 131 6.74 -7.37 1.70
C LEU A 131 5.63 -8.35 2.12
N LEU A 132 6.04 -9.51 2.59
CA LEU A 132 5.22 -10.47 3.30
C LEU A 132 5.84 -10.76 4.66
N LEU A 133 5.20 -10.28 5.73
CA LEU A 133 5.63 -10.55 7.10
C LEU A 133 4.75 -11.62 7.73
N HIS A 134 5.31 -12.78 8.04
CA HIS A 134 4.65 -13.83 8.80
C HIS A 134 5.03 -13.73 10.28
N LEU A 135 4.02 -13.55 11.12
CA LEU A 135 4.12 -13.58 12.58
C LEU A 135 3.57 -14.93 13.04
N SER A 136 4.44 -15.89 13.31
CA SER A 136 4.05 -17.18 13.87
C SER A 136 3.82 -17.07 15.38
N TYR A 137 2.75 -17.69 15.90
CA TYR A 137 2.55 -17.83 17.35
C TYR A 137 2.97 -19.19 17.91
N SER A 138 3.23 -20.18 17.06
CA SER A 138 3.64 -21.53 17.48
C SER A 138 4.56 -22.16 16.44
N PRO A 139 5.89 -22.14 16.67
CA PRO A 139 6.61 -21.37 17.69
C PRO A 139 6.54 -19.85 17.42
N ARG A 140 6.74 -19.02 18.45
CA ARG A 140 6.75 -17.56 18.31
C ARG A 140 7.96 -17.09 17.50
N ARG A 141 7.79 -16.83 16.21
CA ARG A 141 8.86 -16.46 15.28
C ARG A 141 8.35 -15.51 14.22
N TRP A 142 9.21 -14.62 13.76
CA TRP A 142 8.91 -13.69 12.67
C TRP A 142 9.70 -14.14 11.44
N ALA A 143 9.03 -14.16 10.29
CA ALA A 143 9.66 -14.47 9.01
C ALA A 143 9.24 -13.41 7.99
N CYS A 144 10.21 -12.78 7.35
CA CYS A 144 9.97 -11.75 6.36
C CYS A 144 10.40 -12.26 4.99
N ARG A 145 9.56 -12.01 3.98
CA ARG A 145 9.80 -12.38 2.59
C ARG A 145 9.47 -11.22 1.66
N ILE A 146 10.21 -11.11 0.57
CA ILE A 146 9.89 -10.23 -0.55
C ILE A 146 9.14 -11.08 -1.58
N CYS A 147 7.98 -10.58 -2.01
CA CYS A 147 7.19 -11.09 -3.11
C CYS A 147 7.50 -10.27 -4.35
N GLU A 148 8.06 -10.92 -5.37
CA GLU A 148 8.21 -10.30 -6.69
C GLU A 148 6.87 -10.38 -7.44
N MET A 149 6.39 -9.26 -7.94
CA MET A 149 5.06 -9.11 -8.50
C MET A 149 4.91 -9.77 -9.87
N ALA A 150 5.99 -9.82 -10.65
CA ALA A 150 6.01 -10.46 -11.97
C ALA A 150 5.96 -11.99 -11.87
N SER A 151 6.77 -12.58 -10.99
CA SER A 151 6.91 -14.03 -10.84
C SER A 151 6.01 -14.64 -9.76
N GLY A 152 5.55 -13.82 -8.80
CA GLY A 152 4.89 -14.28 -7.59
C GLY A 152 5.82 -15.06 -6.64
N SER A 153 7.13 -15.05 -6.89
CA SER A 153 8.11 -15.77 -6.08
C SER A 153 8.34 -15.08 -4.73
N LEU A 154 8.62 -15.87 -3.69
CA LEU A 154 8.84 -15.39 -2.34
C LEU A 154 10.28 -15.68 -1.91
N ARG A 155 11.11 -14.65 -1.75
CA ARG A 155 12.49 -14.77 -1.25
C ARG A 155 12.61 -14.28 0.19
N PRO A 156 13.42 -14.91 1.06
CA PRO A 156 13.68 -14.41 2.41
C PRO A 156 14.27 -12.99 2.39
N CYS A 157 13.91 -12.18 3.38
CA CYS A 157 14.35 -10.79 3.50
C CYS A 157 14.55 -10.46 4.98
N ASP A 158 15.54 -9.62 5.27
CA ASP A 158 15.72 -9.07 6.60
C ASP A 158 14.93 -7.77 6.76
N PHE A 159 14.40 -7.51 7.96
CA PHE A 159 13.73 -6.25 8.23
C PHE A 159 14.15 -5.66 9.55
N LYS A 160 14.09 -4.33 9.62
CA LYS A 160 14.29 -3.57 10.84
C LYS A 160 12.98 -2.88 11.19
N TYR A 161 12.47 -3.16 12.37
CA TYR A 161 11.36 -2.41 12.94
C TYR A 161 11.91 -1.15 13.61
N SER A 162 11.40 0.02 13.24
CA SER A 162 11.91 1.31 13.75
C SER A 162 10.78 2.27 14.10
N LYS A 163 11.00 3.08 15.14
CA LYS A 163 10.07 4.17 15.49
C LYS A 163 10.21 5.28 14.45
N LEU A 164 9.11 5.55 13.76
CA LEU A 164 8.99 6.46 12.63
C LEU A 164 9.39 7.91 12.97
N LEU A 165 8.83 8.46 14.05
CA LEU A 165 8.84 9.90 14.33
C LEU A 165 10.24 10.48 14.54
N ALA A 166 11.19 9.70 15.05
CA ALA A 166 12.56 10.18 15.28
C ALA A 166 13.39 10.30 13.99
N SER A 167 12.87 9.79 12.86
CA SER A 167 13.60 9.74 11.59
C SER A 167 12.96 10.53 10.45
N LEU A 168 11.77 11.12 10.68
CA LEU A 168 11.08 11.90 9.66
C LEU A 168 11.45 13.37 9.77
N GLN A 169 11.66 13.99 8.62
CA GLN A 169 11.71 15.43 8.47
C GLN A 169 10.30 15.92 8.13
N THR A 170 9.88 16.99 8.79
CA THR A 170 8.60 17.61 8.51
C THR A 170 8.81 18.70 7.47
N PHE A 171 8.09 18.62 6.36
CA PHE A 171 8.11 19.63 5.31
C PHE A 171 6.73 20.27 5.20
N ARG A 172 6.69 21.59 5.07
CA ARG A 172 5.47 22.36 4.78
C ARG A 172 5.58 22.92 3.38
N CYS A 173 4.67 22.50 2.51
CA CYS A 173 4.60 22.94 1.13
C CYS A 173 3.20 23.45 0.83
N THR A 174 3.09 24.64 0.24
CA THR A 174 1.81 25.18 -0.25
C THR A 174 1.90 25.40 -1.75
N TYR A 175 1.02 24.76 -2.51
CA TYR A 175 0.96 24.95 -3.96
C TYR A 175 -0.40 25.50 -4.37
N ASN A 176 -0.42 26.79 -4.69
CA ASN A 176 -1.61 27.48 -5.18
C ASN A 176 -1.68 27.38 -6.71
N PHE A 177 -2.82 26.95 -7.24
CA PHE A 177 -3.03 26.85 -8.68
C PHE A 177 -4.43 27.30 -9.08
N GLU A 178 -4.54 27.83 -10.29
CA GLU A 178 -5.80 28.13 -10.95
C GLU A 178 -5.82 27.38 -12.29
N THR A 179 -6.82 26.53 -12.51
CA THR A 179 -6.99 25.82 -13.78
C THR A 179 -8.37 26.08 -14.35
N ARG A 180 -8.40 26.40 -15.65
CA ARG A 180 -9.66 26.58 -16.39
C ARG A 180 -10.01 25.27 -17.08
N LEU A 181 -11.22 24.77 -16.84
CA LEU A 181 -11.72 23.55 -17.46
C LEU A 181 -12.59 23.91 -18.66
N THR A 182 -12.13 23.57 -19.87
CA THR A 182 -12.96 23.69 -21.06
C THR A 182 -13.85 22.45 -21.18
N VAL A 183 -15.15 22.63 -20.94
CA VAL A 183 -16.13 21.55 -21.08
C VAL A 183 -16.54 21.45 -22.55
N VAL A 184 -15.95 20.50 -23.27
CA VAL A 184 -16.41 20.12 -24.62
C VAL A 184 -17.61 19.18 -24.45
N GLN A 185 -18.76 19.50 -25.08
CA GLN A 185 -20.03 18.76 -24.95
C GLN A 185 -19.94 17.24 -25.20
N ALA A 186 -18.86 16.76 -25.83
CA ALA A 186 -18.64 15.35 -26.16
C ALA A 186 -17.84 14.55 -25.11
N GLU A 187 -17.17 15.19 -24.14
CA GLU A 187 -16.35 14.48 -23.15
C GLU A 187 -17.04 14.37 -21.77
N PRO A 188 -17.02 13.18 -21.13
CA PRO A 188 -17.46 13.05 -19.75
C PRO A 188 -16.67 13.99 -18.83
N PHE A 189 -17.37 14.78 -18.01
CA PHE A 189 -16.76 15.78 -17.11
C PHE A 189 -15.66 15.20 -16.21
N LYS A 190 -15.81 13.95 -15.75
CA LYS A 190 -14.77 13.22 -15.01
C LYS A 190 -13.45 13.14 -15.77
N LYS A 191 -13.49 12.88 -17.08
CA LYS A 191 -12.28 12.80 -17.92
C LYS A 191 -11.61 14.17 -18.03
N VAL A 192 -12.39 15.24 -18.20
CA VAL A 192 -11.88 16.62 -18.27
C VAL A 192 -11.17 16.99 -16.96
N ILE A 193 -11.79 16.72 -15.81
CA ILE A 193 -11.17 16.95 -14.49
C ILE A 193 -9.91 16.10 -14.33
N SER A 194 -9.97 14.79 -14.61
CA SER A 194 -8.81 13.91 -14.48
C SER A 194 -7.64 14.37 -15.35
N LYS A 195 -7.91 14.87 -16.55
CA LYS A 195 -6.88 15.44 -17.44
C LYS A 195 -6.25 16.71 -16.85
N ALA A 196 -7.07 17.61 -16.29
CA ALA A 196 -6.56 18.82 -15.64
C ALA A 196 -5.73 18.51 -14.39
N ILE A 197 -6.20 17.60 -13.52
CA ILE A 197 -5.45 17.14 -12.34
C ILE A 197 -4.14 16.47 -12.79
N SER A 198 -4.16 15.67 -13.85
CA SER A 198 -2.95 15.03 -14.38
C SER A 198 -1.94 16.04 -14.92
N HIS A 199 -2.41 17.10 -15.60
CA HIS A 199 -1.54 18.18 -16.07
C HIS A 199 -0.90 18.92 -14.88
N LEU A 200 -1.71 19.28 -13.89
CA LEU A 200 -1.23 19.94 -12.69
C LEU A 200 -0.22 19.09 -11.91
N THR A 201 -0.50 17.80 -11.76
CA THR A 201 0.40 16.84 -11.11
C THR A 201 1.75 16.81 -11.82
N LYS A 202 1.76 16.79 -13.16
CA LYS A 202 2.99 16.85 -13.94
C LYS A 202 3.74 18.18 -13.76
N GLU A 203 3.05 19.30 -13.61
CA GLU A 203 3.70 20.58 -13.35
C GLU A 203 4.40 20.60 -12.00
N VAL A 204 3.73 20.13 -10.95
CA VAL A 204 4.30 20.00 -9.60
C VAL A 204 5.49 19.03 -9.59
N GLN A 205 5.36 17.88 -10.28
CA GLN A 205 6.43 16.88 -10.37
C GLN A 205 7.69 17.38 -11.09
N ASN A 206 7.55 18.34 -12.01
CA ASN A 206 8.67 18.91 -12.75
C ASN A 206 9.16 20.24 -12.15
N ALA A 207 8.55 20.70 -11.06
CA ALA A 207 8.99 21.90 -10.36
C ALA A 207 10.32 21.64 -9.66
N LYS A 208 11.17 22.67 -9.58
CA LYS A 208 12.35 22.62 -8.72
C LYS A 208 11.91 23.00 -7.30
N ALA A 209 12.38 22.29 -6.30
CA ALA A 209 12.09 22.62 -4.90
C ALA A 209 13.22 23.48 -4.31
N LEU A 210 12.84 24.53 -3.59
CA LEU A 210 13.68 25.18 -2.59
C LEU A 210 13.28 24.65 -1.22
N ILE A 211 14.25 24.40 -0.34
CA ILE A 211 14.03 24.01 1.06
C ILE A 211 14.69 25.09 1.92
N ASP A 212 13.89 25.77 2.75
CA ASP A 212 14.31 26.92 3.56
C ASP A 212 15.05 28.01 2.74
N GLY A 213 14.66 28.18 1.48
CA GLY A 213 15.23 29.15 0.53
C GLY A 213 16.37 28.61 -0.34
N ASP A 214 16.92 27.43 -0.05
CA ASP A 214 18.03 26.83 -0.79
C ASP A 214 17.56 25.80 -1.82
N LEU A 215 18.16 25.78 -3.02
CA LEU A 215 17.80 24.83 -4.06
C LEU A 215 18.13 23.39 -3.63
N PHE A 216 17.11 22.53 -3.67
CA PHE A 216 17.25 21.13 -3.31
C PHE A 216 18.33 20.42 -4.16
N SER A 217 19.18 19.65 -3.48
CA SER A 217 20.18 18.77 -4.07
C SER A 217 20.26 17.48 -3.24
N ASP A 218 20.59 16.35 -3.89
CA ASP A 218 20.64 15.04 -3.24
C ASP A 218 21.67 14.97 -2.09
N ASP A 219 22.68 15.86 -2.12
CA ASP A 219 23.74 15.96 -1.09
C ASP A 219 23.36 16.89 0.08
N MET A 220 22.18 17.51 0.04
CA MET A 220 21.75 18.48 1.05
C MET A 220 21.41 17.79 2.38
N THR A 221 22.11 18.16 3.45
CA THR A 221 21.81 17.69 4.80
C THR A 221 20.73 18.55 5.43
N ILE A 222 19.50 18.06 5.45
CA ILE A 222 18.37 18.73 6.10
C ILE A 222 18.35 18.29 7.56
N THR A 223 18.23 19.23 8.50
CA THR A 223 18.14 18.90 9.93
C THR A 223 16.81 18.21 10.24
N SER A 224 16.65 17.61 11.41
CA SER A 224 15.36 17.08 11.86
C SER A 224 14.63 18.04 12.81
N GLU A 225 15.12 19.28 12.93
CA GLU A 225 14.62 20.25 13.90
C GLU A 225 13.58 21.16 13.27
N GLY A 226 12.31 20.88 13.56
CA GLY A 226 11.18 21.72 13.14
C GLY A 226 10.70 21.48 11.71
N PRO A 227 9.63 22.17 11.28
CA PRO A 227 9.12 22.08 9.92
C PRO A 227 9.95 22.93 8.97
N HIS A 228 10.43 22.32 7.88
CA HIS A 228 11.13 22.99 6.78
C HIS A 228 10.13 23.54 5.76
N GLU A 229 10.37 24.75 5.28
CA GLU A 229 9.52 25.40 4.28
C GLU A 229 9.96 24.97 2.88
N VAL A 230 9.01 24.50 2.07
CA VAL A 230 9.28 24.05 0.70
C VAL A 230 8.56 24.95 -0.29
N ASP A 231 9.33 25.61 -1.14
CA ASP A 231 8.83 26.41 -2.25
C ASP A 231 9.03 25.69 -3.58
N LEU A 232 7.96 25.57 -4.37
CA LEU A 232 7.99 24.94 -5.68
C LEU A 232 8.16 25.98 -6.78
N LEU A 233 9.32 25.97 -7.42
CA LEU A 233 9.63 26.76 -8.61
C LEU A 233 9.13 26.01 -9.85
N VAL A 234 7.90 26.32 -10.26
CA VAL A 234 7.35 25.80 -11.52
C VAL A 234 7.97 26.57 -12.69
N PRO A 235 8.49 25.88 -13.73
CA PRO A 235 8.99 26.55 -14.92
C PRO A 235 7.89 27.40 -15.56
N PHE A 236 8.16 28.69 -15.78
CA PHE A 236 7.24 29.59 -16.47
C PHE A 236 6.93 29.04 -17.87
N LYS A 237 5.68 28.63 -18.12
CA LYS A 237 5.20 28.31 -19.47
C LYS A 237 4.60 29.56 -20.10
N ASN A 238 5.21 30.07 -21.17
CA ASN A 238 4.62 31.10 -22.03
C ASN A 238 3.41 30.52 -22.77
N ASN A 239 2.23 30.52 -22.15
CA ASN A 239 0.97 30.21 -22.82
C ASN A 239 -0.04 31.35 -22.59
N LEU A 240 -0.01 32.34 -23.48
CA LEU A 240 -1.08 33.32 -23.65
C LEU A 240 -2.36 32.60 -24.12
N PRO A 241 -3.52 32.74 -23.44
CA PRO A 241 -4.77 32.20 -23.97
C PRO A 241 -5.41 33.19 -24.95
N ALA A 242 -5.51 32.77 -26.22
CA ALA A 242 -6.47 33.33 -27.17
C ALA A 242 -7.90 33.02 -26.68
N GLY A 243 -8.78 34.01 -26.82
CA GLY A 243 -10.06 34.12 -26.10
C GLY A 243 -11.08 33.01 -26.34
N GLY A 244 -11.98 32.85 -25.36
CA GLY A 244 -13.17 32.02 -25.48
C GLY A 244 -13.86 31.76 -24.13
N ALA A 245 -15.12 32.24 -24.04
CA ALA A 245 -16.20 32.02 -23.07
C ALA A 245 -15.89 31.51 -21.64
N GLN A 246 -16.36 32.32 -20.69
CA GLN A 246 -15.96 32.32 -19.28
C GLN A 246 -17.07 31.68 -18.41
N LEU A 247 -16.75 30.56 -17.76
CA LEU A 247 -17.51 30.02 -16.62
C LEU A 247 -16.51 29.68 -15.52
N THR A 248 -16.56 30.48 -14.46
CA THR A 248 -15.64 30.44 -13.31
C THR A 248 -16.19 29.47 -12.26
N LEU A 249 -15.47 28.36 -12.01
CA LEU A 249 -15.75 27.46 -10.89
C LEU A 249 -14.58 27.56 -9.90
N PHE A 250 -14.86 27.95 -8.66
CA PHE A 250 -13.86 28.27 -7.64
C PHE A 250 -13.33 27.05 -6.89
N LEU A 251 -11.99 27.02 -6.73
CA LEU A 251 -11.16 26.46 -5.66
C LEU A 251 -11.40 25.00 -5.22
N LEU A 252 -10.43 24.13 -5.56
CA LEU A 252 -10.17 22.88 -4.82
C LEU A 252 -8.89 23.07 -4.00
N TYR A 253 -9.01 23.24 -2.69
CA TYR A 253 -7.88 23.23 -1.76
C TYR A 253 -7.35 21.80 -1.64
N CYS A 254 -6.14 21.54 -2.15
CA CYS A 254 -5.39 20.33 -1.81
C CYS A 254 -4.44 20.69 -0.67
N MET A 255 -4.90 20.51 0.55
CA MET A 255 -4.06 20.59 1.75
C MET A 255 -3.36 19.23 1.87
N VAL A 256 -2.11 19.12 1.42
CA VAL A 256 -1.28 17.96 1.73
C VAL A 256 -0.64 18.25 3.08
N ASP A 257 -1.40 17.99 4.14
CA ASP A 257 -0.87 18.04 5.50
C ASP A 257 0.07 16.85 5.71
N PHE A 258 1.36 17.15 5.86
CA PHE A 258 2.32 16.24 6.45
C PHE A 258 2.36 16.49 7.96
N SER A 259 1.38 15.94 8.70
CA SER A 259 1.30 16.03 10.17
C SER A 259 1.80 14.76 10.85
#